data_AF-A0A4Q2XTA1-F1
#
_entry.id   AF-A0A4Q2XTA1-F1
#
_cell.length_a   1.000
_cell.length_b   1.000
_cell.length_c   1.000
_cell.angle_alpha   90.00
_cell.angle_beta   90.00
_cell.angle_gamma   90.00
#
_symmetry.space_group_name_H-M   'P 1'
#
loop_
_entity.id
_entity.type
_entity.pdbx_description
1 polymer ?
#
loop_
_entity_poly.entity_id
_entity_poly.type
_entity_poly.pdbx_seq_one_letter_code
_entity_poly.pdbx_strand_id
1 'polypeptide(L)'
;MIKRSTLSRLRAAAFLAAATAFFSSTPSCLAAPPANDSFANAVTLVTGTPVEGTTWEATMEAGEPIPPGYDAETWARTVWWTWTAPATGRFDISSRTDSTPAAVAVWTGTGINALTPVPKVEDGVDS
;
A
#
# COMPACT_ATOMS: atom_id res chain seq x y z
N MET A 1 -33.04 -59.01 50.43
CA MET A 1 -34.26 -59.61 49.86
C MET A 1 -35.44 -58.72 50.25
N ILE A 2 -36.37 -58.45 49.32
CA ILE A 2 -37.61 -57.63 49.41
C ILE A 2 -37.51 -56.15 48.98
N LYS A 3 -38.35 -55.82 47.99
CA LYS A 3 -38.50 -54.61 47.16
C LYS A 3 -39.61 -53.67 47.69
N ARG A 4 -39.60 -52.42 47.19
CA ARG A 4 -40.71 -51.48 46.80
C ARG A 4 -40.48 -50.08 47.44
N SER A 5 -40.71 -48.92 46.84
CA SER A 5 -41.42 -48.54 45.60
C SER A 5 -41.20 -47.04 45.31
N THR A 6 -41.06 -46.74 44.01
CA THR A 6 -41.40 -45.53 43.22
C THR A 6 -41.76 -44.22 43.93
N LEU A 7 -41.15 -43.11 43.46
CA LEU A 7 -41.89 -41.91 43.06
C LEU A 7 -41.18 -41.20 41.90
N SER A 8 -41.85 -41.17 40.75
CA SER A 8 -41.52 -40.33 39.60
C SER A 8 -42.06 -38.91 39.85
N ARG A 9 -41.24 -37.88 39.65
CA ARG A 9 -41.72 -36.52 39.33
C ARG A 9 -40.90 -35.95 38.19
N LEU A 10 -41.60 -35.55 37.15
CA LEU A 10 -41.10 -35.08 35.86
C LEU A 10 -40.96 -33.53 35.87
N ARG A 11 -40.13 -33.02 34.93
CA ARG A 11 -40.06 -31.66 34.33
C ARG A 11 -38.97 -30.74 34.88
N ALA A 12 -37.93 -30.49 34.08
CA ALA A 12 -37.85 -29.34 33.16
C ALA A 12 -36.53 -29.39 32.38
N ALA A 13 -36.60 -29.09 31.09
CA ALA A 13 -35.45 -29.00 30.19
C ALA A 13 -34.68 -27.68 30.40
N ALA A 14 -33.37 -27.72 30.21
CA ALA A 14 -32.60 -26.56 29.83
C ALA A 14 -31.50 -27.01 28.86
N PHE A 15 -31.76 -26.89 27.56
CA PHE A 15 -30.72 -26.91 26.55
C PHE A 15 -29.93 -25.61 26.72
N LEU A 16 -28.69 -25.70 27.21
CA LEU A 16 -27.75 -24.61 27.01
C LEU A 16 -27.24 -24.73 25.58
N ALA A 17 -27.97 -24.13 24.64
CA ALA A 17 -27.49 -23.91 23.30
C ALA A 17 -26.28 -22.96 23.39
N ALA A 18 -25.08 -23.48 23.18
CA ALA A 18 -23.92 -22.64 22.91
C ALA A 18 -24.16 -21.99 21.55
N ALA A 19 -24.58 -20.73 21.55
CA ALA A 19 -24.66 -19.93 20.35
C ALA A 19 -23.24 -19.72 19.82
N THR A 20 -22.82 -20.52 18.85
CA THR A 20 -21.61 -20.24 18.07
C THR A 20 -21.88 -18.96 17.29
N ALA A 21 -21.29 -17.85 17.71
CA ALA A 21 -21.27 -16.64 16.92
C ALA A 21 -20.45 -16.92 15.66
N PHE A 22 -21.15 -17.21 14.54
CA PHE A 22 -20.55 -17.06 13.22
C PHE A 22 -20.40 -15.57 12.98
N PHE A 23 -19.20 -15.05 13.23
CA PHE A 23 -18.80 -13.80 12.61
C PHE A 23 -18.71 -14.08 11.11
N SER A 24 -19.80 -13.81 10.39
CA SER A 24 -19.74 -13.66 8.95
C SER A 24 -18.87 -12.44 8.69
N SER A 25 -17.57 -12.65 8.56
CA SER A 25 -16.69 -11.64 7.98
C SER A 25 -17.20 -11.43 6.57
N THR A 26 -17.98 -10.38 6.35
CA THR A 26 -18.08 -9.83 5.01
C THR A 26 -16.64 -9.60 4.58
N PRO A 27 -16.13 -10.22 3.52
CA PRO A 27 -14.86 -9.78 2.97
C PRO A 27 -15.09 -8.30 2.68
N SER A 28 -14.43 -7.43 3.44
CA SER A 28 -14.23 -6.06 2.99
C SER A 28 -13.65 -6.23 1.60
N CYS A 29 -14.29 -5.65 0.59
CA CYS A 29 -13.59 -5.37 -0.65
C CYS A 29 -12.53 -4.33 -0.25
N LEU A 30 -11.44 -4.80 0.34
CA LEU A 30 -10.32 -3.98 0.75
C LEU A 30 -9.69 -3.60 -0.58
N ALA A 31 -10.04 -2.41 -1.05
CA ALA A 31 -9.06 -1.45 -1.53
C ALA A 31 -7.63 -1.95 -1.26
N ALA A 32 -6.98 -2.54 -2.25
CA ALA A 32 -5.66 -3.12 -2.11
C ALA A 32 -4.69 -2.10 -2.71
N PRO A 33 -3.73 -1.59 -1.92
CA PRO A 33 -2.75 -0.66 -2.45
C PRO A 33 -1.99 -1.30 -3.63
N PRO A 34 -1.40 -0.48 -4.52
CA PRO A 34 -0.63 -0.96 -5.65
C PRO A 34 0.48 -1.93 -5.22
N ALA A 35 0.89 -2.83 -6.10
CA ALA A 35 1.94 -3.81 -5.78
C ALA A 35 3.27 -3.15 -5.34
N ASN A 36 3.52 -1.93 -5.81
CA ASN A 36 4.68 -1.11 -5.49
C ASN A 36 4.38 0.03 -4.51
N ASP A 37 3.38 -0.14 -3.65
CA ASP A 37 3.09 0.77 -2.54
C ASP A 37 4.30 0.95 -1.64
N SER A 38 4.97 -0.17 -1.32
CA SER A 38 6.16 -0.11 -0.47
C SER A 38 7.47 -0.04 -1.26
N PHE A 39 8.45 0.72 -0.77
CA PHE A 39 9.84 0.81 -1.24
C PHE A 39 10.48 -0.55 -1.45
N ALA A 40 10.24 -1.50 -0.54
CA ALA A 40 10.76 -2.87 -0.63
C ALA A 40 10.20 -3.66 -1.84
N ASN A 41 9.03 -3.27 -2.35
CA ASN A 41 8.33 -3.87 -3.49
C ASN A 41 8.40 -2.99 -4.74
N ALA A 42 9.37 -2.06 -4.81
CA ALA A 42 9.52 -1.16 -5.95
C ALA A 42 9.66 -1.93 -7.26
N VAL A 43 8.86 -1.55 -8.27
CA VAL A 43 8.88 -2.22 -9.58
C VAL A 43 10.02 -1.67 -10.44
N THR A 44 10.73 -2.55 -11.14
CA THR A 44 11.86 -2.16 -12.00
C THR A 44 11.38 -1.57 -13.33
N LEU A 45 11.90 -0.40 -13.67
CA LEU A 45 11.74 0.25 -14.95
C LEU A 45 12.85 -0.15 -15.92
N VAL A 46 12.47 -0.28 -17.19
CA VAL A 46 13.40 -0.46 -18.30
C VAL A 46 13.36 0.80 -19.17
N THR A 47 14.52 1.38 -19.44
CA THR A 47 14.64 2.60 -20.26
C THR A 47 13.92 2.43 -21.60
N GLY A 48 13.10 3.42 -21.96
CA GLY A 48 12.34 3.43 -23.22
C GLY A 48 11.07 2.57 -23.22
N THR A 49 10.74 1.90 -22.12
CA THR A 49 9.51 1.12 -21.98
C THR A 49 8.50 1.89 -21.12
N PRO A 50 7.36 2.32 -21.66
CA PRO A 50 6.32 2.94 -20.85
C PRO A 50 5.67 1.89 -19.95
N VAL A 51 5.30 2.30 -18.74
CA VAL A 51 4.58 1.48 -17.77
C VAL A 51 3.38 2.25 -17.24
N GLU A 52 2.35 1.52 -16.84
CA GLU A 52 1.20 2.08 -16.14
C GLU A 52 1.38 1.92 -14.62
N GLY A 53 0.78 2.83 -13.87
CA GLY A 53 0.81 2.82 -12.42
C GLY A 53 -0.29 3.70 -11.85
N THR A 54 -0.56 3.55 -10.56
CA THR A 54 -1.54 4.34 -9.84
C THR A 54 -1.04 4.59 -8.42
N THR A 55 -1.40 5.73 -7.84
CA THR A 55 -1.21 6.04 -6.41
C THR A 55 -2.52 5.91 -5.63
N TRP A 56 -3.58 5.41 -6.29
CA TRP A 56 -4.85 5.18 -5.61
C TRP A 56 -4.66 4.14 -4.51
N GLU A 57 -5.14 4.45 -3.31
CA GLU A 57 -5.01 3.63 -2.09
C GLU A 57 -3.57 3.39 -1.62
N ALA A 58 -2.57 3.98 -2.27
CA ALA A 58 -1.20 3.95 -1.81
C ALA A 58 -1.03 4.72 -0.49
N THR A 59 0.01 4.35 0.26
CA THR A 59 0.29 4.84 1.61
C THR A 59 1.70 5.41 1.69
N MET A 60 1.88 6.47 2.48
CA MET A 60 3.21 7.00 2.78
C MET A 60 3.88 6.15 3.86
N GLU A 61 5.05 5.58 3.57
CA GLU A 61 5.84 4.87 4.57
C GLU A 61 6.59 5.81 5.55
N ALA A 62 6.93 5.27 6.72
CA ALA A 62 7.76 5.97 7.68
C ALA A 62 9.18 6.17 7.12
N GLY A 63 9.63 7.43 7.07
CA GLY A 63 10.95 7.78 6.58
C GLY A 63 11.02 8.01 5.08
N GLU A 64 9.88 8.02 4.37
CA GLU A 64 9.84 8.46 2.99
C GLU A 64 10.31 9.91 2.84
N PRO A 65 11.19 10.18 1.85
CA PRO A 65 11.61 11.53 1.58
C PRO A 65 10.49 12.31 0.90
N ILE A 66 10.27 13.54 1.36
CA ILE A 66 9.36 14.49 0.75
C ILE A 66 10.18 15.41 -0.18
N PRO A 67 9.86 15.47 -1.49
CA PRO A 67 10.57 16.37 -2.40
C PRO A 67 10.40 17.85 -2.03
N PRO A 68 11.37 18.71 -2.34
CA PRO A 68 11.23 20.15 -2.12
C PRO A 68 9.96 20.72 -2.77
N GLY A 69 9.22 21.54 -2.02
CA GLY A 69 7.96 22.13 -2.48
C GLY A 69 6.70 21.32 -2.15
N TYR A 70 6.85 20.15 -1.54
CA TYR A 70 5.75 19.32 -1.04
C TYR A 70 5.81 19.18 0.49
N ASP A 71 4.74 18.64 1.05
CA ASP A 71 4.61 18.28 2.46
C ASP A 71 4.00 16.87 2.60
N ALA A 72 3.84 16.40 3.84
CA ALA A 72 3.33 15.08 4.14
C ALA A 72 1.85 14.89 3.73
N GLU A 73 1.09 15.96 3.52
CA GLU A 73 -0.32 15.87 3.10
C GLU A 73 -0.43 15.78 1.57
N THR A 74 0.35 16.60 0.87
CA THR A 74 0.40 16.67 -0.59
C THR A 74 1.20 15.52 -1.21
N TRP A 75 2.10 14.90 -0.45
CA TRP A 75 2.90 13.73 -0.84
C TRP A 75 2.50 12.44 -0.09
N ALA A 76 1.23 12.34 0.34
CA ALA A 76 0.76 11.26 1.22
C ALA A 76 0.54 9.90 0.54
N ARG A 77 0.68 9.82 -0.79
CA ARG A 77 0.39 8.61 -1.59
C ARG A 77 1.48 8.41 -2.62
N THR A 78 2.39 7.51 -2.31
CA THR A 78 3.61 7.26 -3.07
C THR A 78 3.61 5.84 -3.59
N VAL A 79 4.24 5.64 -4.74
CA VAL A 79 4.55 4.31 -5.23
C VAL A 79 5.98 4.31 -5.72
N TRP A 80 6.64 3.17 -5.56
CA TRP A 80 8.08 3.09 -5.73
C TRP A 80 8.46 2.37 -7.02
N TRP A 81 9.47 2.92 -7.68
CA TRP A 81 10.05 2.34 -8.89
C TRP A 81 11.57 2.32 -8.74
N THR A 82 12.19 1.26 -9.23
CA THR A 82 13.65 1.14 -9.33
C THR A 82 14.08 1.29 -10.77
N TRP A 83 15.20 1.96 -10.99
CA TRP A 83 15.74 2.14 -12.33
C TRP A 83 17.26 2.21 -12.28
N THR A 84 17.92 1.57 -13.26
CA THR A 84 19.37 1.65 -13.45
C THR A 84 19.65 2.45 -14.71
N ALA A 85 20.35 3.57 -14.57
CA ALA A 85 20.77 4.37 -15.72
C ALA A 85 21.71 3.57 -16.63
N PRO A 86 21.43 3.45 -17.94
CA PRO A 86 22.27 2.68 -18.86
C PRO A 86 23.62 3.36 -19.15
N ALA A 87 23.77 4.64 -18.85
CA ALA A 87 24.99 5.41 -19.01
C ALA A 87 24.98 6.63 -18.07
N THR A 88 26.14 7.26 -17.86
CA THR A 88 26.22 8.55 -17.17
C THR A 88 25.71 9.66 -18.08
N GLY A 89 24.76 10.47 -17.61
CA GLY A 89 24.25 11.60 -18.38
C GLY A 89 22.89 12.11 -17.88
N ARG A 90 22.27 12.98 -18.70
CA ARG A 90 20.91 13.46 -18.49
C ARG A 90 19.92 12.44 -19.03
N PHE A 91 18.84 12.22 -18.28
CA PHE A 91 17.70 11.40 -18.69
C PHE A 91 16.42 12.18 -18.47
N ASP A 92 15.50 12.05 -19.42
CA ASP A 92 14.17 12.62 -19.29
C ASP A 92 13.23 11.55 -18.73
N ILE A 93 12.57 11.89 -17.62
CA ILE A 93 11.52 11.10 -17.00
C ILE A 93 10.25 11.93 -17.08
N SER A 94 9.19 11.32 -17.62
CA SER A 94 7.89 11.97 -17.73
C SER A 94 6.82 11.00 -17.25
N SER A 95 5.84 11.54 -16.53
CA SER A 95 4.57 10.88 -16.24
C SER A 95 3.48 11.56 -17.06
N ARG A 96 2.47 10.80 -17.47
CA ARG A 96 1.25 11.33 -18.05
C ARG A 96 0.09 10.83 -17.19
N THR A 97 -0.75 11.75 -16.76
CA THR A 97 -1.94 11.45 -15.96
C THR A 97 -3.19 11.86 -16.73
N ASP A 98 -4.24 11.07 -16.62
CA ASP A 98 -5.54 11.31 -17.26
C ASP A 98 -6.50 12.16 -16.41
N SER A 99 -6.33 12.14 -15.09
CA SER A 99 -7.29 12.65 -14.13
C SER A 99 -6.64 13.52 -13.05
N THR A 100 -5.74 12.92 -12.27
CA THR A 100 -5.11 13.56 -11.11
C THR A 100 -3.64 13.80 -11.40
N PRO A 101 -3.11 15.04 -11.31
CA PRO A 101 -1.69 15.29 -11.51
C PRO A 101 -0.85 14.43 -10.56
N ALA A 102 0.09 13.69 -11.13
CA ALA A 102 1.08 12.94 -10.37
C ALA A 102 2.45 13.58 -10.58
N ALA A 103 3.14 13.83 -9.49
CA ALA A 103 4.50 14.33 -9.49
C ALA A 103 5.49 13.18 -9.36
N VAL A 104 6.69 13.36 -9.91
CA VAL A 104 7.77 12.37 -9.89
C VAL A 104 9.01 13.01 -9.29
N ALA A 105 9.66 12.30 -8.37
CA ALA A 105 10.95 12.66 -7.82
C ALA A 105 11.90 11.46 -7.93
N VAL A 106 13.18 11.74 -8.19
CA VAL A 106 14.21 10.72 -8.41
C VAL A 106 15.20 10.77 -7.27
N TRP A 107 15.54 9.59 -6.75
CA TRP A 107 16.44 9.44 -5.61
C TRP A 107 17.47 8.35 -5.90
N THR A 108 18.62 8.42 -5.24
CA THR A 108 19.61 7.33 -5.18
C THR A 108 19.83 6.90 -3.75
N GLY A 109 20.13 5.62 -3.54
CA GLY A 109 20.30 5.01 -2.22
C GLY A 109 19.66 3.63 -2.17
N THR A 110 19.87 2.91 -1.07
CA THR A 110 19.42 1.51 -0.92
C THR A 110 18.39 1.31 0.20
N GLY A 111 18.03 2.37 0.92
CA GLY A 111 17.06 2.31 2.00
C GLY A 111 16.21 3.57 2.04
N ILE A 112 14.94 3.43 2.38
CA ILE A 112 13.92 4.49 2.33
C ILE A 112 14.34 5.74 3.15
N ASN A 113 14.98 5.52 4.30
CA ASN A 113 15.49 6.55 5.20
C ASN A 113 16.93 7.04 4.87
N ALA A 114 17.48 6.59 3.74
CA ALA A 114 18.85 6.89 3.30
C ALA A 114 18.91 7.28 1.82
N LEU A 115 17.80 7.83 1.30
CA LEU A 115 17.70 8.32 -0.08
C LEU A 115 18.27 9.73 -0.20
N THR A 116 19.04 9.96 -1.27
CA THR A 116 19.58 11.28 -1.65
C THR A 116 18.91 11.74 -2.95
N PRO A 117 18.41 12.98 -3.04
CA PRO A 117 17.68 13.43 -4.21
C PRO A 117 18.63 13.57 -5.40
N VAL A 118 18.18 13.13 -6.58
CA VAL A 118 18.85 13.42 -7.84
C VAL A 118 18.34 14.77 -8.35
N PRO A 119 19.22 15.76 -8.60
CA PRO A 119 18.79 17.08 -9.04
C PRO A 119 18.07 17.02 -10.39
N LYS A 120 16.97 17.78 -10.50
CA LYS A 120 16.39 18.11 -11.80
C LYS A 120 17.35 19.05 -12.53
N VAL A 121 17.63 18.75 -13.80
CA VAL A 121 18.38 19.66 -14.68
C VAL A 121 17.36 20.52 -15.42
N GLU A 122 17.22 21.77 -14.98
CA GLU A 122 16.47 22.79 -15.73
C GLU A 122 17.27 23.12 -17.00
N ASP A 123 16.68 22.84 -18.15
CA ASP A 123 17.07 23.43 -19.43
C ASP A 123 16.77 24.92 -19.30
N GLY A 124 17.80 25.76 -19.21
CA GLY A 124 17.68 27.21 -19.03
C GLY A 124 17.05 27.94 -20.22
N VAL A 125 15.82 27.60 -20.56
CA VAL A 125 14.91 28.41 -21.37
C VAL A 125 13.83 28.91 -20.42
N ASP A 126 14.21 29.95 -19.67
CA ASP A 126 13.27 30.86 -19.05
C ASP A 126 12.30 31.40 -20.12
N SER A 127 11.01 31.23 -19.86
CA SER A 127 9.91 31.86 -20.62
C SER A 127 9.68 33.28 -20.14
#